data_AF-A0A0C5VEF1-F1
#
_entry.id   AF-A0A0C5VEF1-F1
#
_cell.length_a   1.000
_cell.length_b   1.000
_cell.length_c   1.000
_cell.angle_alpha   90.00
_cell.angle_beta   90.00
_cell.angle_gamma   90.00
#
_symmetry.space_group_name_H-M   'P 1'
#
loop_
_entity.id
_entity.type
_entity.pdbx_description
1 polymer ?
#
loop_
_entity_poly.entity_id
_entity_poly.type
_entity_poly.pdbx_seq_one_letter_code
_entity_poly.pdbx_strand_id
1 'polypeptide(L)'
;MSNSNRNRPAFPSLNAEYGGYTLLEIIISIALIGILVSVALQSYSAYFDRVDRNKAISDLKIISTLITAYAMDSGGEFPDSLADVNADGYLDPWGHPYQYLNIANKRGNGHNRKDRNLVPINSDYDLYSMGKDGESVGPLTAKQSQDDIIRANNGDFIGLASTY
;
A
#
# COMPACT_ATOMS: atom_id res chain seq x y z
N MET A 1 -85.36 31.12 -24.50
CA MET A 1 -84.60 30.09 -23.77
C MET A 1 -83.14 30.21 -24.21
N SER A 2 -82.26 30.58 -23.28
CA SER A 2 -80.87 30.97 -23.53
C SER A 2 -79.97 29.77 -23.80
N ASN A 3 -79.09 29.94 -24.79
CA ASN A 3 -78.08 29.03 -25.28
C ASN A 3 -76.92 28.91 -24.26
N SER A 4 -76.40 27.70 -24.01
CA SER A 4 -75.03 27.57 -23.49
C SER A 4 -74.39 26.24 -23.91
N ASN A 5 -73.90 26.20 -25.14
CA ASN A 5 -72.97 25.18 -25.59
C ASN A 5 -71.57 25.55 -25.09
N ARG A 6 -71.10 24.93 -23.99
CA ARG A 6 -69.76 25.19 -23.43
C ARG A 6 -68.73 24.32 -24.15
N ASN A 7 -68.04 24.89 -25.14
CA ASN A 7 -66.80 24.32 -25.66
C ASN A 7 -65.75 24.32 -24.53
N ARG A 8 -65.33 23.12 -24.11
CA ARG A 8 -64.16 22.95 -23.24
C ARG A 8 -62.90 23.05 -24.11
N PRO A 9 -61.89 23.86 -23.74
CA PRO A 9 -60.61 23.82 -24.43
C PRO A 9 -59.96 22.45 -24.20
N ALA A 10 -59.55 21.78 -25.29
CA ALA A 10 -58.74 20.58 -25.22
C ALA A 10 -57.33 20.97 -24.75
N PHE A 11 -56.86 20.38 -23.65
CA PHE A 11 -55.48 20.55 -23.22
C PHE A 11 -54.56 19.81 -24.22
N PRO A 12 -53.45 20.44 -24.67
CA PRO A 12 -52.48 19.74 -25.51
C PRO A 12 -51.89 18.58 -24.71
N SER A 13 -52.06 17.36 -25.19
CA SER A 13 -51.30 16.22 -24.68
C SER A 13 -49.85 16.40 -25.11
N LEU A 14 -48.98 16.68 -24.15
CA LEU A 14 -47.54 16.55 -24.36
C LEU A 14 -47.26 15.07 -24.61
N ASN A 15 -47.20 14.70 -25.88
CA ASN A 15 -46.68 13.40 -26.28
C ASN A 15 -45.19 13.42 -25.91
N ALA A 16 -44.86 12.84 -24.76
CA ALA A 16 -43.48 12.48 -24.49
C ALA A 16 -43.13 11.39 -25.52
N GLU A 17 -42.32 11.75 -26.51
CA GLU A 17 -41.73 10.75 -27.40
C GLU A 17 -40.88 9.82 -26.53
N TYR A 18 -41.37 8.61 -26.31
CA TYR A 18 -40.58 7.54 -25.72
C TYR A 18 -39.54 7.11 -26.75
N GLY A 19 -38.37 7.76 -26.73
CA GLY A 19 -37.20 7.33 -27.47
C GLY A 19 -36.69 6.01 -26.90
N GLY A 20 -36.89 4.91 -27.63
CA GLY A 20 -36.30 3.61 -27.29
C GLY A 20 -34.85 3.53 -27.79
N TYR A 21 -33.97 2.98 -26.96
CA TYR A 21 -32.59 2.69 -27.37
C TYR A 21 -32.57 1.62 -28.46
N THR A 22 -31.72 1.81 -29.47
CA THR A 22 -31.55 0.81 -30.53
C THR A 22 -30.60 -0.30 -30.08
N LEU A 23 -30.73 -1.50 -30.64
CA LEU A 23 -29.77 -2.59 -30.41
C LEU A 23 -28.35 -2.17 -30.81
N LEU A 24 -28.23 -1.37 -31.87
CA LEU A 24 -26.96 -0.84 -32.35
C LEU A 24 -26.29 0.05 -31.30
N GLU A 25 -27.06 0.90 -30.64
CA GLU A 25 -26.56 1.82 -29.62
C GLU A 25 -26.02 1.06 -28.40
N ILE A 26 -26.72 0.01 -27.96
CA ILE A 26 -26.23 -0.85 -26.87
C ILE A 26 -24.93 -1.57 -27.27
N ILE A 27 -24.82 -2.07 -28.50
CA ILE A 27 -23.59 -2.71 -29.00
C ILE A 27 -22.42 -1.72 -29.02
N ILE A 28 -22.64 -0.49 -29.51
CA ILE A 28 -21.61 0.55 -29.54
C ILE A 28 -21.23 0.98 -28.12
N SER A 29 -22.19 1.15 -27.21
CA SER A 29 -21.91 1.50 -25.81
C SER A 29 -21.10 0.42 -25.10
N ILE A 30 -21.45 -0.86 -25.25
CA ILE A 30 -20.68 -1.96 -24.65
C ILE A 30 -19.27 -2.03 -25.23
N ALA A 31 -19.12 -1.84 -26.55
CA ALA A 31 -17.81 -1.78 -27.19
C ALA A 31 -16.95 -0.63 -26.63
N LEU A 32 -17.53 0.56 -26.46
CA LEU A 32 -16.83 1.71 -25.89
C LEU A 32 -16.46 1.47 -24.41
N ILE A 33 -17.35 0.89 -23.61
CA ILE A 33 -17.05 0.53 -22.21
C ILE A 33 -15.90 -0.47 -22.15
N GLY A 34 -15.88 -1.49 -23.03
CA GLY A 34 -14.80 -2.47 -23.09
C GLY A 34 -13.43 -1.83 -23.39
N ILE A 35 -13.39 -0.88 -24.34
CA ILE A 35 -12.17 -0.12 -24.65
C ILE A 35 -11.71 0.69 -23.44
N LEU A 36 -12.63 1.40 -22.77
CA LEU A 36 -12.31 2.22 -21.60
C LEU A 36 -11.81 1.38 -20.41
N VAL A 37 -12.46 0.24 -20.12
CA VAL A 37 -12.05 -0.67 -19.06
C VAL A 37 -10.64 -1.23 -19.34
N SER A 38 -10.35 -1.57 -20.60
CA SER A 38 -9.02 -2.07 -20.98
C SER A 38 -7.91 -1.04 -20.69
N VAL A 39 -8.13 0.25 -20.96
CA VAL A 39 -7.13 1.31 -20.69
C VAL A 39 -7.04 1.59 -19.19
N ALA A 40 -8.16 1.56 -18.48
CA ALA A 40 -8.23 1.83 -17.05
C ALA A 40 -7.31 0.89 -16.26
N LEU A 41 -7.36 -0.43 -16.50
CA LEU A 41 -6.63 -1.43 -15.71
C LEU A 41 -5.11 -1.21 -15.68
N GLN A 42 -4.49 -0.82 -16.80
CA GLN A 42 -3.03 -0.67 -16.87
C GLN A 42 -2.52 0.47 -15.97
N SER A 43 -3.31 1.52 -15.78
CA SER A 43 -2.94 2.71 -15.01
C SER A 43 -2.88 2.50 -13.50
N TYR A 44 -3.54 1.46 -12.96
CA TYR A 44 -3.67 1.28 -11.51
C TYR A 44 -2.44 0.67 -10.83
N SER A 45 -1.65 -0.13 -11.55
CA SER A 45 -0.56 -0.93 -10.95
C SER A 45 0.49 -0.09 -10.21
N ALA A 46 1.06 0.92 -10.88
CA ALA A 46 2.08 1.79 -10.29
C ALA A 46 1.55 2.66 -9.13
N TYR A 47 0.25 2.99 -9.15
CA TYR A 47 -0.41 3.72 -8.07
C TYR A 47 -0.49 2.86 -6.80
N PHE A 48 -0.97 1.63 -6.91
CA PHE A 48 -1.04 0.70 -5.77
C PHE A 48 0.34 0.39 -5.22
N ASP A 49 1.33 0.12 -6.07
CA ASP A 49 2.71 -0.11 -5.62
C ASP A 49 3.26 1.08 -4.79
N ARG A 50 2.89 2.33 -5.13
CA ARG A 50 3.26 3.50 -4.31
C ARG A 50 2.49 3.56 -3.00
N VAL A 51 1.20 3.25 -3.02
CA VAL A 51 0.35 3.23 -1.81
C VAL A 51 0.85 2.18 -0.83
N ASP A 52 1.12 0.97 -1.32
CA ASP A 52 1.63 -0.15 -0.53
C ASP A 52 2.98 0.22 0.11
N ARG A 53 3.95 0.69 -0.68
CA ARG A 53 5.23 1.15 -0.13
C ARG A 53 5.08 2.23 0.94
N ASN A 54 4.21 3.22 0.73
CA ASN A 54 3.97 4.27 1.73
C ASN A 54 3.31 3.72 3.00
N LYS A 55 2.42 2.73 2.87
CA LYS A 55 1.82 2.04 4.01
C LYS A 55 2.89 1.29 4.80
N ALA A 56 3.75 0.52 4.14
CA ALA A 56 4.86 -0.17 4.79
C ALA A 56 5.80 0.81 5.51
N ILE A 57 6.15 1.94 4.89
CA ILE A 57 6.93 3.02 5.53
C ILE A 57 6.24 3.55 6.79
N SER A 58 4.92 3.74 6.75
CA SER A 58 4.13 4.21 7.89
C SER A 58 4.11 3.18 9.02
N ASP A 59 3.89 1.91 8.70
CA ASP A 59 3.85 0.82 9.66
C ASP A 59 5.23 0.65 10.33
N LEU A 60 6.33 0.71 9.58
CA LEU A 60 7.70 0.68 10.14
C LEU A 60 7.95 1.83 11.13
N LYS A 61 7.44 3.04 10.85
CA LYS A 61 7.54 4.18 11.79
C LYS A 61 6.77 3.92 13.09
N ILE A 62 5.59 3.33 12.99
CA ILE A 62 4.78 2.95 14.15
C ILE A 62 5.53 1.91 14.98
N ILE A 63 6.00 0.83 14.35
CA ILE A 63 6.73 -0.25 15.02
C ILE A 63 8.02 0.27 15.66
N SER A 64 8.78 1.12 14.97
CA SER A 64 9.99 1.76 15.51
C SER A 64 9.69 2.64 16.72
N THR A 65 8.53 3.31 16.74
CA THR A 65 8.07 4.08 17.90
C THR A 65 7.74 3.17 19.08
N LEU A 66 7.06 2.04 18.84
CA LEU A 66 6.76 1.05 19.89
C LEU A 66 8.03 0.44 20.48
N ILE A 67 9.01 0.10 19.64
CA ILE A 67 10.33 -0.40 20.06
C ILE A 67 11.05 0.65 20.91
N THR A 68 11.03 1.92 20.47
CA THR A 68 11.64 3.02 21.22
C THR A 68 11.00 3.18 22.60
N ALA A 69 9.67 3.16 22.68
CA ALA A 69 8.94 3.24 23.95
C ALA A 69 9.31 2.08 24.89
N TYR A 70 9.36 0.85 24.37
CA TYR A 70 9.79 -0.32 25.13
C TYR A 70 11.21 -0.16 25.68
N ALA A 71 12.14 0.33 24.85
CA ALA A 71 13.53 0.53 25.27
C ALA A 71 13.65 1.61 26.35
N MET A 72 12.83 2.67 26.30
CA MET A 72 12.78 3.68 27.35
C MET A 72 12.33 3.11 28.69
N ASP A 73 11.36 2.19 28.67
CA ASP A 73 10.85 1.53 29.88
C ASP A 73 11.78 0.42 30.39
N SER A 74 12.54 -0.20 29.50
CA SER A 74 13.44 -1.33 29.78
C SER A 74 14.89 -0.92 30.03
N GLY A 75 15.14 0.34 30.42
CA GLY A 75 16.49 0.81 30.77
C GLY A 75 17.47 0.90 29.59
N GLY A 76 16.96 1.01 28.36
CA GLY A 76 17.71 1.10 27.12
C GLY A 76 17.84 -0.22 26.34
N GLU A 77 17.27 -1.31 26.85
CA GLU A 77 17.29 -2.61 26.16
C GLU A 77 16.19 -2.70 25.09
N PHE A 78 16.58 -3.09 23.87
CA PHE A 78 15.64 -3.38 22.80
C PHE A 78 14.95 -4.74 22.99
N PRO A 79 13.72 -4.93 22.49
CA PRO A 79 13.02 -6.21 22.60
C PRO A 79 13.78 -7.33 21.90
N ASP A 80 13.52 -8.59 22.29
CA ASP A 80 14.10 -9.74 21.60
C ASP A 80 13.29 -10.10 20.35
N SER A 81 12.01 -9.74 20.33
CA SER A 81 11.10 -9.98 19.21
C SER A 81 10.02 -8.89 19.10
N LEU A 82 9.33 -8.84 17.95
CA LEU A 82 8.18 -7.93 17.79
C LEU A 82 7.00 -8.27 18.71
N ALA A 83 6.95 -9.48 19.28
CA ALA A 83 5.88 -9.88 20.21
C ALA A 83 5.97 -9.09 21.52
N ASP A 84 7.18 -8.73 21.96
CA ASP A 84 7.41 -8.00 23.22
C ASP A 84 6.80 -6.58 23.17
N VAL A 85 6.58 -6.05 21.97
CA VAL A 85 5.95 -4.75 21.72
C VAL A 85 4.56 -4.86 21.10
N ASN A 86 3.96 -6.06 21.08
CA ASN A 86 2.67 -6.36 20.45
C ASN A 86 2.60 -5.98 18.96
N ALA A 87 3.72 -6.14 18.24
CA ALA A 87 3.83 -5.84 16.81
C ALA A 87 4.01 -7.11 15.94
N ASP A 88 4.00 -8.30 16.52
CA ASP A 88 4.13 -9.60 15.83
C ASP A 88 2.98 -9.89 14.86
N GLY A 89 1.79 -9.34 15.12
CA GLY A 89 0.64 -9.44 14.23
C GLY A 89 0.62 -8.46 13.05
N TYR A 90 1.60 -7.55 12.93
CA TYR A 90 1.64 -6.61 11.81
C TYR A 90 2.07 -7.33 10.53
N LEU A 91 1.23 -7.23 9.51
CA LEU A 91 1.54 -7.65 8.16
C LEU A 91 1.76 -6.43 7.28
N ASP A 92 2.74 -6.53 6.41
CA ASP A 92 2.97 -5.55 5.37
C ASP A 92 1.85 -5.59 4.31
N PRO A 93 1.78 -4.61 3.39
CA PRO A 93 0.71 -4.54 2.39
C PRO A 93 0.62 -5.76 1.46
N TRP A 94 1.70 -6.53 1.34
CA TRP A 94 1.78 -7.74 0.52
C TRP A 94 1.44 -9.00 1.32
N GLY A 95 1.18 -8.87 2.63
CA GLY A 95 0.76 -9.94 3.52
C GLY A 95 1.93 -10.67 4.19
N HIS A 96 3.14 -10.14 4.11
CA HIS A 96 4.31 -10.72 4.77
C HIS A 96 4.50 -10.12 6.17
N PRO A 97 5.00 -10.89 7.15
CA PRO A 97 5.33 -10.36 8.46
C PRO A 97 6.54 -9.42 8.37
N TYR A 98 6.51 -8.34 9.15
CA TYR A 98 7.68 -7.48 9.33
C TYR A 98 8.83 -8.26 9.97
N GLN A 99 10.04 -8.00 9.49
CA GLN A 99 11.25 -8.65 9.95
C GLN A 99 11.97 -7.76 10.96
N TYR A 100 12.40 -8.37 12.06
CA TYR A 100 13.09 -7.69 13.15
C TYR A 100 14.30 -8.49 13.59
N LEU A 101 15.42 -7.80 13.84
CA LEU A 101 16.61 -8.39 14.40
C LEU A 101 17.24 -7.43 15.41
N ASN A 102 17.25 -7.80 16.68
CA ASN A 102 18.03 -7.12 17.70
C ASN A 102 19.53 -7.40 17.48
N ILE A 103 20.30 -6.37 17.11
CA ILE A 103 21.72 -6.51 16.77
C ILE A 103 22.58 -6.61 18.04
N ALA A 104 22.17 -5.94 19.13
CA ALA A 104 22.90 -5.96 20.40
C ALA A 104 22.93 -7.37 21.04
N ASN A 105 21.82 -8.11 20.92
CA ASN A 105 21.67 -9.43 21.57
C ASN A 105 22.15 -10.61 20.70
N LYS A 106 22.35 -10.42 19.39
CA LYS A 106 22.79 -11.49 18.47
C LYS A 106 24.28 -11.37 18.17
N ARG A 107 25.06 -12.33 18.70
CA ARG A 107 26.51 -12.43 18.41
C ARG A 107 26.75 -12.79 16.93
N GLY A 108 27.04 -11.78 16.12
CA GLY A 108 27.59 -11.92 14.76
C GLY A 108 26.78 -11.18 13.69
N ASN A 109 27.48 -10.43 12.83
CA ASN A 109 26.89 -9.59 11.77
C ASN A 109 26.39 -10.39 10.55
N GLY A 110 26.21 -11.70 10.67
CA GLY A 110 25.87 -12.57 9.54
C GLY A 110 24.52 -12.25 8.92
N HIS A 111 23.55 -11.88 9.77
CA HIS A 111 22.16 -11.67 9.39
C HIS A 111 21.78 -10.19 9.25
N ASN A 112 22.70 -9.27 9.61
CA ASN A 112 22.44 -7.84 9.53
C ASN A 112 22.24 -7.42 8.07
N ARG A 113 21.37 -6.43 7.91
CA ARG A 113 21.20 -5.72 6.66
C ARG A 113 22.45 -4.88 6.38
N LYS A 114 22.99 -4.96 5.16
CA LYS A 114 24.30 -4.36 4.83
C LYS A 114 24.26 -3.48 3.61
N ASP A 115 25.04 -2.41 3.63
CA ASP A 115 25.23 -1.51 2.50
C ASP A 115 26.10 -2.16 1.39
N ARG A 116 26.42 -1.36 0.36
CA ARG A 116 27.29 -1.78 -0.75
C ARG A 116 28.70 -2.19 -0.32
N ASN A 117 29.19 -1.66 0.80
CA ASN A 117 30.51 -1.97 1.35
C ASN A 117 30.45 -3.14 2.35
N LEU A 118 29.30 -3.83 2.46
CA LEU A 118 29.04 -4.93 3.38
C LEU A 118 29.07 -4.50 4.86
N VAL A 119 28.88 -3.22 5.13
CA VAL A 119 28.78 -2.65 6.48
C VAL A 119 27.33 -2.69 6.93
N PRO A 120 27.02 -3.13 8.18
CA PRO A 120 25.67 -3.06 8.72
C PRO A 120 25.08 -1.65 8.62
N ILE A 121 23.84 -1.55 8.15
CA ILE A 121 23.15 -0.25 7.97
C ILE A 121 22.58 0.31 9.28
N ASN A 122 22.48 -0.54 10.30
CA ASN A 122 22.08 -0.19 11.66
C ASN A 122 23.08 -0.79 12.65
N SER A 123 23.20 -0.14 13.81
CA SER A 123 23.93 -0.63 14.98
C SER A 123 23.01 -1.07 16.12
N ASP A 124 21.74 -0.65 16.10
CA ASP A 124 20.75 -0.94 17.15
C ASP A 124 19.94 -2.22 16.86
N TYR A 125 19.08 -2.17 15.85
CA TYR A 125 18.27 -3.27 15.37
C TYR A 125 17.93 -3.07 13.89
N ASP A 126 17.73 -4.18 13.18
CA ASP A 126 17.12 -4.14 11.86
C ASP A 126 15.61 -4.27 11.97
N LEU A 127 14.91 -3.50 11.14
CA LEU A 127 13.45 -3.54 11.01
C LEU A 127 13.09 -3.26 9.55
N TYR A 128 12.39 -4.18 8.88
CA TYR A 128 12.06 -4.05 7.47
C TYR A 128 10.83 -4.88 7.05
N SER A 129 10.24 -4.53 5.91
CA SER A 129 9.32 -5.37 5.13
C SER A 129 10.08 -5.99 3.96
N MET A 130 9.73 -7.24 3.60
CA MET A 130 10.37 -8.01 2.53
C MET A 130 9.89 -7.61 1.13
N GLY A 131 9.20 -6.48 1.02
CA GLY A 131 8.72 -6.01 -0.28
C GLY A 131 7.63 -6.90 -0.87
N LYS A 132 7.44 -6.76 -2.18
CA LYS A 132 6.36 -7.37 -2.94
C LYS A 132 6.67 -8.82 -3.31
N ASP A 133 7.96 -9.15 -3.48
CA ASP A 133 8.37 -10.51 -3.80
C ASP A 133 8.48 -11.42 -2.56
N GLY A 134 8.59 -10.82 -1.37
CA GLY A 134 8.68 -11.54 -0.11
C GLY A 134 10.03 -12.23 0.11
N GLU A 135 11.05 -11.91 -0.70
CA GLU A 135 12.38 -12.46 -0.62
C GLU A 135 13.36 -11.41 -0.12
N SER A 136 14.19 -11.75 0.88
CA SER A 136 15.22 -10.80 1.34
C SER A 136 16.51 -11.51 1.75
N VAL A 137 17.64 -10.83 1.54
CA VAL A 137 18.96 -11.26 2.00
C VAL A 137 19.73 -10.08 2.60
N GLY A 138 20.74 -10.33 3.45
CA GLY A 138 21.41 -9.26 4.20
C GLY A 138 21.88 -8.05 3.35
N PRO A 139 22.70 -8.23 2.30
CA PRO A 139 23.17 -7.11 1.48
C PRO A 139 22.06 -6.45 0.66
N LEU A 140 21.88 -5.14 0.81
CA LEU A 140 20.89 -4.36 0.05
C LEU A 140 21.17 -4.36 -1.46
N THR A 141 22.42 -4.60 -1.88
CA THR A 141 22.81 -4.68 -3.30
C THR A 141 22.30 -5.93 -4.01
N ALA A 142 21.84 -6.94 -3.27
CA ALA A 142 21.24 -8.13 -3.86
C ALA A 142 19.88 -7.80 -4.49
N LYS A 143 19.56 -8.41 -5.64
CA LYS A 143 18.35 -8.10 -6.39
C LYS A 143 17.07 -8.32 -5.59
N GLN A 144 17.04 -9.40 -4.80
CA GLN A 144 15.93 -9.76 -3.92
C GLN A 144 15.65 -8.67 -2.87
N SER A 145 16.66 -7.89 -2.50
CA SER A 145 16.52 -6.91 -1.43
C SER A 145 16.29 -5.48 -1.89
N GLN A 146 16.08 -5.27 -3.19
CA GLN A 146 15.93 -3.94 -3.74
C GLN A 146 14.53 -3.37 -3.53
N ASP A 147 13.50 -4.21 -3.41
CA ASP A 147 12.12 -3.80 -3.15
C ASP A 147 11.74 -3.82 -1.65
N ASP A 148 12.65 -4.30 -0.78
CA ASP A 148 12.53 -4.20 0.67
C ASP A 148 12.25 -2.74 1.09
N ILE A 149 11.37 -2.58 2.09
CA ILE A 149 11.19 -1.29 2.78
C ILE A 149 11.93 -1.40 4.10
N ILE A 150 12.99 -0.60 4.27
CA ILE A 150 13.96 -0.75 5.35
C ILE A 150 13.97 0.47 6.26
N ARG A 151 14.26 0.24 7.54
CA ARG A 151 14.82 1.24 8.46
C ARG A 151 16.35 1.19 8.38
N ALA A 152 17.01 2.33 8.22
CA ALA A 152 18.47 2.43 8.15
C ALA A 152 18.98 3.65 8.92
N ASN A 153 20.30 3.72 9.12
CA ASN A 153 20.97 4.78 9.88
C ASN A 153 20.37 4.96 11.28
N ASN A 154 20.06 3.86 11.98
CA ASN A 154 19.43 3.88 13.29
C ASN A 154 18.14 4.73 13.33
N GLY A 155 17.38 4.75 12.23
CA GLY A 155 16.06 5.39 12.15
C GLY A 155 16.00 6.70 11.38
N ASP A 156 17.15 7.27 10.98
CA ASP A 156 17.18 8.50 10.17
C ASP A 156 16.63 8.29 8.76
N PHE A 157 16.62 7.05 8.27
CA PHE A 157 16.04 6.67 7.00
C PHE A 157 15.00 5.56 7.17
N ILE A 158 13.82 5.75 6.57
CA ILE A 158 12.81 4.70 6.37
C ILE A 158 12.27 4.82 4.95
N GLY A 159 12.53 3.83 4.11
CA GLY A 159 12.22 3.91 2.69
C GLY A 159 12.61 2.68 1.90
N LEU A 160 12.53 2.79 0.57
CA LEU A 160 12.85 1.72 -0.37
C LEU A 160 14.36 1.45 -0.35
N ALA A 161 14.75 0.19 -0.20
CA ALA A 161 16.15 -0.23 -0.14
C ALA A 161 16.96 0.18 -1.38
N SER A 162 16.36 0.16 -2.57
CA SER A 162 17.02 0.61 -3.81
C SER A 162 17.33 2.12 -3.84
N THR A 163 16.78 2.91 -2.91
CA THR A 163 16.95 4.37 -2.83
C THR A 163 17.83 4.83 -1.67
N TYR A 164 18.33 3.88 -0.88
CA TYR A 164 19.26 4.09 0.21
C TYR A 164 20.71 4.05 -0.29
#